data_AF-A0A8T1F0H7-F1
#
_entry.id   AF-A0A8T1F0H7-F1
#
_cell.length_a   1.000
_cell.length_b   1.000
_cell.length_c   1.000
_cell.angle_alpha   90.00
_cell.angle_beta   90.00
_cell.angle_gamma   90.00
#
_symmetry.space_group_name_H-M   'P 1'
#
loop_
_entity.id
_entity.type
_entity.pdbx_description
1 polymer ?
#
loop_
_entity_poly.entity_id
_entity_poly.type
_entity_poly.pdbx_seq_one_letter_code
_entity_poly.pdbx_strand_id
1 'polypeptide(L)'
;MNRGRFRRLWASPTSFMMLVFGLLLIAVANAAFFTPGDVPDPPVKILVSPASDTSMRVQFYPPLNVKPEGVNGAPVLGYKVEVARRVDDVQTFSVAATGPILSGGYKVTFKNSRGTETTSCIPWNASDVAFEMALEELPNVDSVGVSRSAF
;
A
#
# COMPACT_ATOMS: atom_id res chain seq x y z
N MET A 1 71.88 -49.73 53.11
CA MET A 1 72.70 -49.33 51.94
C MET A 1 71.95 -49.71 50.67
N ASN A 2 71.82 -48.79 49.70
CA ASN A 2 71.25 -48.93 48.33
C ASN A 2 69.72 -49.14 48.22
N ARG A 3 69.00 -48.57 47.24
CA ARG A 3 69.24 -47.59 46.17
C ARG A 3 67.85 -47.19 45.64
N GLY A 4 67.60 -45.91 45.42
CA GLY A 4 66.37 -45.43 44.79
C GLY A 4 66.22 -45.92 43.34
N ARG A 5 64.98 -46.03 42.86
CA ARG A 5 64.68 -46.28 41.45
C ARG A 5 63.49 -45.43 41.00
N PHE A 6 63.79 -44.28 40.39
CA PHE A 6 62.84 -43.50 39.61
C PHE A 6 62.30 -44.36 38.45
N ARG A 7 60.98 -44.50 38.35
CA ARG A 7 60.33 -45.02 37.14
C ARG A 7 59.67 -43.87 36.39
N ARG A 8 60.14 -43.62 35.16
CA ARG A 8 59.44 -42.83 34.16
C ARG A 8 58.10 -43.49 33.87
N LEU A 9 57.00 -42.76 34.08
CA LEU A 9 55.68 -43.14 33.58
C LEU A 9 55.62 -42.73 32.11
N TRP A 10 55.66 -43.72 31.21
CA TRP A 10 55.22 -43.55 29.83
C TRP A 10 53.70 -43.65 29.82
N ALA A 11 53.02 -42.65 29.26
CA ALA A 11 51.57 -42.68 29.05
C ALA A 11 51.23 -43.80 28.05
N SER A 12 50.23 -44.62 28.37
CA SER A 12 49.81 -45.76 27.56
C SER A 12 49.01 -45.33 26.32
N PRO A 13 49.08 -46.07 25.20
CA PRO A 13 48.43 -45.69 23.93
C PRO A 13 46.90 -45.64 24.00
N THR A 14 46.32 -46.24 25.04
CA THR A 14 44.89 -46.32 25.30
C THR A 14 44.25 -45.00 25.68
N SER A 15 45.03 -44.00 26.13
CA SER A 15 44.48 -42.69 26.53
C SER A 15 44.19 -41.76 25.35
N PHE A 16 44.77 -42.01 24.16
CA PHE A 16 44.53 -41.18 22.99
C PHE A 16 43.22 -41.54 22.28
N MET A 17 42.82 -42.81 22.34
CA MET A 17 41.63 -43.31 21.63
C MET A 17 40.30 -42.92 22.31
N MET A 18 40.29 -42.67 23.63
CA MET A 18 39.11 -42.13 24.33
C MET A 18 38.91 -40.62 24.14
N LEU A 19 39.98 -39.87 23.86
CA LEU A 19 39.89 -38.42 23.63
C LEU A 19 39.31 -38.11 22.23
N VAL A 20 39.54 -38.99 21.26
CA VAL A 20 38.97 -38.88 19.91
C VAL A 20 37.50 -39.31 19.87
N PHE A 21 37.08 -40.26 20.71
CA PHE A 21 35.65 -40.65 20.83
C PHE A 21 34.82 -39.65 21.67
N GLY A 22 35.43 -38.97 22.65
CA GLY A 22 34.76 -37.93 23.45
C GLY A 22 34.55 -36.60 22.72
N LEU A 23 35.35 -36.31 21.69
CA LEU A 23 35.19 -35.11 20.84
C LEU A 23 34.23 -35.31 19.66
N LEU A 24 33.72 -36.53 19.45
CA LEU A 24 32.80 -36.88 18.36
C LEU A 24 31.33 -36.92 18.81
N LEU A 25 30.94 -36.23 19.90
CA LEU A 25 29.59 -36.36 20.46
C LEU A 25 28.81 -35.07 20.71
N ILE A 26 29.29 -33.87 20.39
CA ILE A 26 28.43 -32.66 20.39
C ILE A 26 28.85 -31.69 19.28
N ALA A 27 28.74 -32.11 18.03
CA ALA A 27 28.41 -31.15 16.96
C ALA A 27 26.89 -31.10 16.89
N VAL A 28 26.24 -30.29 17.74
CA VAL A 28 24.85 -29.92 17.49
C VAL A 28 24.88 -29.14 16.19
N ALA A 29 24.54 -29.80 15.09
CA ALA A 29 24.19 -29.10 13.87
C ALA A 29 22.95 -28.27 14.21
N ASN A 30 23.13 -26.97 14.47
CA ASN A 30 22.05 -26.01 14.34
C ASN A 30 21.70 -25.93 12.85
N ALA A 31 21.01 -26.96 12.34
CA ALA A 31 20.31 -26.87 11.09
C ALA A 31 19.24 -25.80 11.30
N ALA A 32 19.43 -24.63 10.70
CA ALA A 32 18.38 -23.63 10.64
C ALA A 32 17.18 -24.27 9.94
N PHE A 33 16.13 -24.53 10.70
CA PHE A 33 14.90 -25.10 10.18
C PHE A 33 14.18 -23.99 9.41
N PHE A 34 14.48 -23.88 8.12
CA PHE A 34 13.76 -22.99 7.22
C PHE A 34 12.54 -23.75 6.68
N THR A 35 11.35 -23.37 7.13
CA THR A 35 10.13 -23.73 6.41
C THR A 35 10.08 -22.88 5.13
N PRO A 36 9.82 -23.47 3.95
CA PRO A 36 9.56 -22.67 2.74
C PRO A 36 8.47 -21.63 3.06
N GLY A 37 8.83 -20.36 2.89
CA GLY A 37 7.92 -19.23 3.07
C GLY A 37 7.48 -18.68 1.72
N ASP A 38 6.27 -18.16 1.65
CA ASP A 38 5.74 -17.41 0.52
C ASP A 38 5.40 -15.96 0.95
N VAL A 39 4.98 -15.13 0.01
CA VAL A 39 4.55 -13.75 0.27
C VAL A 39 3.40 -13.78 1.30
N PRO A 40 3.45 -12.97 2.37
CA PRO A 40 2.34 -12.85 3.31
C PRO A 40 1.04 -12.45 2.61
N ASP A 41 -0.06 -13.10 2.99
CA ASP A 41 -1.41 -12.71 2.58
C ASP A 41 -1.69 -11.23 2.93
N PRO A 42 -2.56 -10.54 2.19
CA PRO A 42 -2.89 -9.15 2.46
C PRO A 42 -3.70 -8.97 3.77
N PRO A 43 -3.69 -7.76 4.36
CA PRO A 43 -4.55 -7.43 5.49
C PRO A 43 -6.03 -7.50 5.10
N VAL A 44 -6.91 -7.71 6.09
CA VAL A 44 -8.35 -7.86 5.87
C VAL A 44 -9.15 -6.76 6.57
N LYS A 45 -10.41 -6.57 6.13
CA LYS A 45 -11.35 -5.55 6.67
C LYS A 45 -10.75 -4.14 6.71
N ILE A 46 -10.32 -3.67 5.54
CA ILE A 46 -9.78 -2.33 5.36
C ILE A 46 -10.90 -1.30 5.54
N LEU A 47 -10.69 -0.35 6.44
CA LEU A 47 -11.56 0.80 6.70
C LEU A 47 -10.72 2.07 6.58
N VAL A 48 -11.19 3.02 5.80
CA VAL A 48 -10.54 4.32 5.61
C VAL A 48 -11.51 5.41 6.07
N SER A 49 -11.02 6.33 6.90
CA SER A 49 -11.81 7.46 7.42
C SER A 49 -10.98 8.75 7.39
N PRO A 50 -11.60 9.92 7.16
CA PRO A 50 -10.92 11.19 7.32
C PRO A 50 -10.43 11.35 8.76
N ALA A 51 -9.18 11.77 8.94
CA ALA A 51 -8.63 12.19 10.23
C ALA A 51 -8.47 13.72 10.31
N SER A 52 -8.27 14.38 9.17
CA SER A 52 -8.32 15.83 8.97
C SER A 52 -8.48 16.14 7.47
N ASP A 53 -8.50 17.42 7.09
CA ASP A 53 -8.56 17.85 5.68
C ASP A 53 -7.38 17.35 4.83
N THR A 54 -6.27 16.95 5.48
CA THR A 54 -5.04 16.50 4.80
C THR A 54 -4.55 15.13 5.26
N SER A 55 -5.30 14.42 6.11
CA SER A 55 -4.89 13.12 6.63
C SER A 55 -6.04 12.11 6.69
N MET A 56 -5.72 10.85 6.43
CA MET A 56 -6.66 9.74 6.51
C MET A 56 -6.17 8.72 7.54
N ARG A 57 -7.10 8.19 8.33
CA ARG A 57 -6.88 7.04 9.19
C ARG A 57 -7.24 5.76 8.44
N VAL A 58 -6.26 4.88 8.31
CA VAL A 58 -6.44 3.52 7.75
C VAL A 58 -6.46 2.54 8.91
N GLN A 59 -7.54 1.76 9.00
CA GLN A 59 -7.69 0.66 9.94
C GLN A 59 -7.85 -0.64 9.16
N PHE A 60 -7.25 -1.71 9.66
CA PHE A 60 -7.33 -3.04 9.06
C PHE A 60 -7.03 -4.09 10.12
N TYR A 61 -7.42 -5.33 9.85
CA TYR A 61 -6.95 -6.49 10.60
C TYR A 61 -5.75 -7.11 9.89
N PRO A 62 -4.82 -7.72 10.65
CA PRO A 62 -3.76 -8.55 10.09
C PRO A 62 -4.32 -9.66 9.18
N PRO A 63 -3.47 -10.27 8.34
CA PRO A 63 -3.89 -11.39 7.51
C PRO A 63 -4.49 -12.53 8.35
N LEU A 64 -5.42 -13.27 7.77
CA LEU A 64 -6.02 -14.44 8.43
C LEU A 64 -4.99 -15.58 8.52
N ASN A 65 -5.23 -16.55 9.42
CA ASN A 65 -4.41 -17.77 9.54
C ASN A 65 -2.92 -17.53 9.88
N VAL A 66 -2.61 -16.52 10.70
CA VAL A 66 -1.25 -16.35 11.24
C VAL A 66 -0.86 -17.58 12.04
N LYS A 67 0.21 -18.26 11.64
CA LYS A 67 0.80 -19.39 12.35
C LYS A 67 2.04 -18.94 13.14
N PRO A 68 2.59 -19.78 14.05
CA PRO A 68 3.87 -19.48 14.71
C PRO A 68 5.00 -19.20 13.71
N GLU A 69 4.97 -19.83 12.54
CA GLU A 69 5.93 -19.63 11.44
C GLU A 69 5.66 -18.35 10.63
N GLY A 70 4.58 -17.62 10.94
CA GLY A 70 4.14 -16.43 10.24
C GLY A 70 2.95 -16.66 9.30
N VAL A 71 2.76 -15.74 8.36
CA VAL A 71 1.75 -15.83 7.30
C VAL A 71 2.43 -16.44 6.08
N ASN A 72 1.89 -17.56 5.59
CA ASN A 72 2.53 -18.37 4.55
C ASN A 72 4.00 -18.74 4.87
N GLY A 73 4.37 -18.89 6.15
CA GLY A 73 5.74 -19.26 6.56
C GLY A 73 6.72 -18.09 6.62
N ALA A 74 6.25 -16.84 6.53
CA ALA A 74 7.06 -15.64 6.73
C ALA A 74 6.41 -14.66 7.74
N PRO A 75 7.18 -14.01 8.62
CA PRO A 75 6.64 -12.99 9.52
C PRO A 75 6.20 -11.74 8.76
N VAL A 76 5.09 -11.13 9.17
CA VAL A 76 4.68 -9.81 8.66
C VAL A 76 5.51 -8.73 9.35
N LEU A 77 6.41 -8.10 8.60
CA LEU A 77 7.33 -7.07 9.12
C LEU A 77 6.76 -5.65 9.06
N GLY A 78 5.76 -5.42 8.22
CA GLY A 78 5.14 -4.11 8.02
C GLY A 78 4.12 -4.13 6.89
N TYR A 79 3.47 -2.98 6.68
CA TYR A 79 2.43 -2.82 5.66
C TYR A 79 2.79 -1.66 4.73
N LYS A 80 2.59 -1.86 3.43
CA LYS A 80 2.66 -0.80 2.42
C LYS A 80 1.27 -0.24 2.21
N VAL A 81 1.08 1.05 2.45
CA VAL A 81 -0.18 1.76 2.14
C VAL A 81 0.03 2.56 0.88
N GLU A 82 -0.75 2.27 -0.16
CA GLU A 82 -0.71 2.98 -1.44
C GLU A 82 -1.99 3.80 -1.59
N VAL A 83 -1.83 5.10 -1.80
CA VAL A 83 -2.95 6.02 -2.05
C VAL A 83 -2.95 6.35 -3.53
N ALA A 84 -4.01 5.94 -4.24
CA ALA A 84 -4.21 6.36 -5.62
C ALA A 84 -4.70 7.80 -5.67
N ARG A 85 -4.06 8.64 -6.48
CA ARG A 85 -4.61 9.95 -6.83
C ARG A 85 -5.74 9.74 -7.83
N ARG A 86 -6.85 10.45 -7.66
CA ARG A 86 -7.83 10.59 -8.73
C ARG A 86 -7.13 11.33 -9.88
N VAL A 87 -7.38 10.87 -11.10
CA VAL A 87 -7.05 11.60 -12.31
C VAL A 87 -8.33 12.32 -12.70
N ASP A 88 -8.25 13.63 -12.84
CA ASP A 88 -9.41 14.43 -13.21
C ASP A 88 -9.82 14.11 -14.65
N ASP A 89 -11.12 13.93 -14.86
CA ASP A 89 -11.68 13.85 -16.21
C ASP A 89 -11.81 15.27 -16.75
N VAL A 90 -10.93 15.64 -17.68
CA VAL A 90 -10.84 17.01 -18.20
C VAL A 90 -11.60 17.12 -19.50
N GLN A 91 -12.66 17.94 -19.48
CA GLN A 91 -13.48 18.23 -20.65
C GLN A 91 -13.29 19.67 -21.10
N THR A 92 -13.15 19.87 -22.41
CA THR A 92 -13.07 21.21 -23.01
C THR A 92 -14.16 21.33 -24.06
N PHE A 93 -14.93 22.40 -24.00
CA PHE A 93 -15.89 22.76 -25.03
C PHE A 93 -15.83 24.27 -25.30
N SER A 94 -16.23 24.67 -26.50
CA SER A 94 -16.29 26.07 -26.90
C SER A 94 -17.74 26.45 -27.18
N VAL A 95 -18.11 27.65 -26.73
CA VAL A 95 -19.38 28.27 -27.11
C VAL A 95 -19.10 29.15 -28.34
N ALA A 96 -19.61 28.73 -29.49
CA ALA A 96 -19.36 29.41 -30.77
C ALA A 96 -20.66 29.70 -31.51
N ALA A 97 -20.65 30.76 -32.31
CA ALA A 97 -21.72 31.12 -33.24
C ALA A 97 -21.13 31.62 -34.55
N THR A 98 -21.89 31.51 -35.65
CA THR A 98 -21.48 32.00 -36.98
C THR A 98 -21.47 33.54 -37.08
N GLY A 99 -22.12 34.23 -36.13
CA GLY A 99 -22.18 35.69 -36.03
C GLY A 99 -22.03 36.17 -34.58
N PRO A 100 -22.17 37.48 -34.32
CA PRO A 100 -22.02 38.02 -32.96
C PRO A 100 -23.07 37.44 -32.01
N ILE A 101 -22.62 36.99 -30.84
CA ILE A 101 -23.50 36.55 -29.74
C ILE A 101 -23.87 37.78 -28.91
N LEU A 102 -25.10 38.27 -29.04
CA LEU A 102 -25.59 39.43 -28.30
C LEU A 102 -26.37 39.05 -27.03
N SER A 103 -26.94 37.84 -27.01
CA SER A 103 -27.74 37.33 -25.90
C SER A 103 -27.91 35.82 -26.02
N GLY A 104 -28.29 35.16 -24.92
CA GLY A 104 -28.65 33.74 -24.90
C GLY A 104 -27.94 32.97 -23.79
N GLY A 105 -28.13 31.67 -23.81
CA GLY A 105 -27.53 30.75 -22.86
C GLY A 105 -27.55 29.33 -23.38
N TYR A 106 -26.91 28.44 -22.65
CA TYR A 106 -26.80 27.03 -22.97
C TYR A 106 -27.01 26.18 -21.71
N LYS A 107 -27.23 24.89 -21.91
CA LYS A 107 -27.30 23.92 -20.82
C LYS A 107 -26.27 22.84 -21.10
N VAL A 108 -25.66 22.32 -20.03
CA VAL A 108 -24.74 21.20 -20.11
C VAL A 108 -25.41 19.98 -19.52
N THR A 109 -25.39 18.88 -20.25
CA THR A 109 -25.85 17.57 -19.75
C THR A 109 -24.63 16.73 -19.41
N PHE A 110 -24.52 16.32 -18.15
CA PHE A 110 -23.45 15.49 -17.66
C PHE A 110 -23.96 14.09 -17.33
N LYS A 111 -23.29 13.06 -17.86
CA LYS A 111 -23.63 11.65 -17.66
C LYS A 111 -22.45 10.91 -17.07
N ASN A 112 -22.67 10.26 -15.93
CA ASN A 112 -21.70 9.39 -15.28
C ASN A 112 -22.39 8.13 -14.70
N SER A 113 -21.67 7.38 -13.87
CA SER A 113 -22.22 6.18 -13.21
C SER A 113 -23.33 6.47 -12.19
N ARG A 114 -23.50 7.71 -11.75
CA ARG A 114 -24.56 8.13 -10.81
C ARG A 114 -25.85 8.56 -11.52
N GLY A 115 -25.80 8.89 -12.81
CA GLY A 115 -26.97 9.29 -13.58
C GLY A 115 -26.67 10.27 -14.70
N THR A 116 -27.72 10.86 -15.26
CA THR A 116 -27.66 11.92 -16.27
C THR A 116 -28.41 13.13 -15.74
N GLU A 117 -27.71 14.25 -15.60
CA GLU A 117 -28.26 15.49 -15.08
C GLU A 117 -27.96 16.63 -16.05
N THR A 118 -28.81 17.66 -16.02
CA THR A 118 -28.68 18.83 -16.91
C THR A 118 -28.74 20.10 -16.09
N THR A 119 -27.81 21.02 -16.35
CA THR A 119 -27.73 22.30 -15.63
C THR A 119 -28.97 23.16 -15.84
N SER A 120 -29.15 24.14 -14.95
CA SER A 120 -29.95 25.33 -15.25
C SER A 120 -29.37 26.08 -16.48
N CYS A 121 -30.09 27.09 -16.97
CA CYS A 121 -29.64 27.84 -18.14
C CYS A 121 -28.43 28.71 -17.77
N ILE A 122 -27.30 28.47 -18.40
CA ILE A 122 -26.05 29.19 -18.17
C ILE A 122 -25.93 30.30 -19.23
N PRO A 123 -25.72 31.58 -18.84
CA PRO A 123 -25.49 32.66 -19.80
C PRO A 123 -24.32 32.38 -20.75
N TRP A 124 -24.44 32.79 -22.01
CA TRP A 124 -23.40 32.56 -23.02
C TRP A 124 -22.01 33.11 -22.63
N ASN A 125 -21.99 34.19 -21.84
CA ASN A 125 -20.80 34.88 -21.38
C ASN A 125 -20.46 34.60 -19.90
N ALA A 126 -21.05 33.57 -19.28
CA ALA A 126 -20.82 33.22 -17.88
C ALA A 126 -19.32 33.19 -17.51
N SER A 127 -18.99 33.68 -16.32
CA SER A 127 -17.64 33.49 -15.76
C SER A 127 -17.39 32.01 -15.48
N ASP A 128 -16.10 31.66 -15.32
CA ASP A 128 -15.67 30.37 -14.81
C ASP A 128 -16.37 30.02 -13.49
N VAL A 129 -16.42 30.94 -12.53
CA VAL A 129 -17.11 30.74 -11.24
C VAL A 129 -18.61 30.46 -11.42
N ALA A 130 -19.29 31.20 -12.31
CA ALA A 130 -20.72 30.97 -12.56
C ALA A 130 -20.96 29.63 -13.26
N PHE A 131 -20.05 29.20 -14.12
CA PHE A 131 -20.11 27.90 -14.77
C PHE A 131 -19.84 26.75 -13.79
N GLU A 132 -18.86 26.91 -12.90
CA GLU A 132 -18.53 25.98 -11.81
C GLU A 132 -19.73 25.75 -10.89
N MET A 133 -20.32 26.83 -10.37
CA MET A 133 -21.52 26.72 -9.52
C MET A 133 -22.66 25.98 -10.22
N ALA A 134 -22.91 26.25 -11.51
CA ALA A 134 -23.98 25.58 -12.25
C ALA A 134 -23.73 24.07 -12.43
N LEU A 135 -22.48 23.63 -12.45
CA LEU A 135 -22.11 22.20 -12.49
C LEU A 135 -22.19 21.56 -11.10
N GLU A 136 -21.78 22.27 -10.04
CA GLU A 136 -21.85 21.77 -8.66
C GLU A 136 -23.29 21.68 -8.13
N GLU A 137 -24.25 22.36 -8.76
CA GLU A 137 -25.69 22.17 -8.50
C GLU A 137 -26.21 20.79 -8.96
N LEU A 138 -25.49 20.08 -9.83
CA LEU A 138 -25.93 18.79 -10.34
C LEU A 138 -25.76 17.69 -9.29
N PRO A 139 -26.81 16.91 -8.95
CA PRO A 139 -26.72 15.83 -7.95
C PRO A 139 -25.71 14.72 -8.27
N ASN A 140 -25.32 14.59 -9.55
CA ASN A 140 -24.34 13.61 -10.01
C ASN A 140 -22.91 14.17 -10.09
N VAL A 141 -22.68 15.41 -9.70
CA VAL A 141 -21.38 16.08 -9.60
C VAL A 141 -21.07 16.33 -8.12
N ASP A 142 -19.81 16.13 -7.73
CA ASP A 142 -19.36 16.34 -6.33
C ASP A 142 -18.58 17.66 -6.23
N SER A 143 -17.42 17.71 -6.88
CA SER A 143 -16.62 18.94 -7.03
C SER A 143 -15.96 18.96 -8.41
N VAL A 144 -15.85 20.15 -9.00
CA VAL A 144 -15.24 20.38 -10.31
C VAL A 144 -14.36 21.61 -10.28
N GLY A 145 -13.27 21.60 -11.05
CA GLY A 145 -12.48 22.81 -11.32
C GLY A 145 -12.78 23.33 -12.72
N VAL A 146 -13.03 24.63 -12.84
CA VAL A 146 -13.31 25.28 -14.13
C VAL A 146 -12.25 26.35 -14.41
N SER A 147 -11.77 26.38 -15.64
CA SER A 147 -10.95 27.48 -16.15
C SER A 147 -11.48 27.96 -17.48
N ARG A 148 -11.56 29.28 -17.67
CA ARG A 148 -11.98 29.90 -18.93
C ARG A 148 -10.79 30.62 -19.58
N SER A 149 -10.46 30.24 -20.82
CA SER A 149 -9.51 31.00 -21.64
C SER A 149 -10.25 32.03 -22.50
N ALA A 150 -9.73 33.26 -22.57
CA ALA A 150 -10.09 34.20 -23.61
C ALA A 150 -9.36 33.79 -24.90
N PHE A 151 -10.10 33.40 -25.92
CA PHE A 151 -9.57 33.34 -27.28
C PHE A 151 -9.77 34.71 -27.93
#